data_AF-A0A3Q3FAD4-F1
#
_entry.id   AF-A0A3Q3FAD4-F1
#
_cell.length_a   1.000
_cell.length_b   1.000
_cell.length_c   1.000
_cell.angle_alpha   90.00
_cell.angle_beta   90.00
_cell.angle_gamma   90.00
#
_symmetry.space_group_name_H-M   'P 1'
#
loop_
_entity.id
_entity.type
_entity.pdbx_description
1 polymer ?
#
loop_
_entity_poly.entity_id
_entity_poly.type
_entity_poly.pdbx_seq_one_letter_code
_entity_poly.pdbx_strand_id
1 'polypeptide(L)'
;NSFRFKQTTYSVRSSTSSRAPGMSITRTSAPIYKAQSIHGGAGGSRVSVSSTVRSSLGAGMGAGMGAGGFSSSIQVSGNSADIMGNEKFAMQNLNDRLASYLDTVRNLEKANQKLEIQIKEALQKSGPDFRDYSKYQAIVDDLRKKIFDANIDNARLVLNIDNARLAADDFRVKFESELAIRQSVEADIVGLRKLIDDTNLSRLNLESEIETLKEELIHLKKNHENEVMELRNQIAKSGVHVDVDAPKGQDLSQIMAEIRAKYENMAKKNQEELKAWHESQITEVQSQVTQNTEALKGAHTELTDLRRQIQTLEIELESQRSLKASLEGTLRDTELRYNMEIESLNSLILGLEAELTQLRNNIQMQTQDYESLLNIKMKLEAEIATYRRLLDGEDFRIQDALEEQKTVVQKTKVMTVTQTLVDGKVVSSSTETKDY
;
A
#
# COMPACT_ATOMS: atom_id res chain seq x y z
N ASN A 1 20.61 43.96 61.40
CA ASN A 1 19.23 43.47 61.17
C ASN A 1 19.21 42.39 60.08
N SER A 2 18.99 41.15 60.52
CA SER A 2 18.47 39.99 59.78
C SER A 2 19.21 39.49 58.53
N PHE A 3 20.15 38.55 58.73
CA PHE A 3 20.48 37.53 57.73
C PHE A 3 19.29 36.56 57.58
N ARG A 4 18.72 36.44 56.38
CA ARG A 4 17.72 35.40 56.03
C ARG A 4 18.43 34.26 55.29
N PHE A 5 18.65 33.16 56.00
CA PHE A 5 18.85 31.86 55.36
C PHE A 5 17.54 31.41 54.72
N LYS A 6 17.53 31.15 53.41
CA LYS A 6 16.49 30.37 52.75
C LYS A 6 17.07 28.97 52.49
N GLN A 7 16.70 28.01 53.34
CA GLN A 7 16.81 26.60 53.02
C GLN A 7 15.74 26.25 51.99
N THR A 8 16.16 25.82 50.80
CA THR A 8 15.26 25.24 49.81
C THR A 8 15.35 23.72 49.93
N THR A 9 14.36 23.14 50.59
CA THR A 9 14.20 21.69 50.72
C THR A 9 13.53 21.15 49.45
N TYR A 10 14.25 20.37 48.65
CA TYR A 10 13.64 19.63 47.54
C TYR A 10 13.14 18.28 48.04
N SER A 11 11.83 18.05 47.99
CA SER A 11 11.21 16.75 48.21
C SER A 11 10.98 16.04 46.88
N VAL A 12 11.67 14.91 46.65
CA VAL A 12 11.41 14.05 45.50
C VAL A 12 10.45 12.94 45.94
N ARG A 13 9.18 13.03 45.54
CA ARG A 13 8.25 11.90 45.65
C ARG A 13 8.53 10.92 44.50
N SER A 14 9.18 9.80 44.78
CA SER A 14 9.18 8.67 43.84
C SER A 14 7.82 7.98 43.94
N SER A 15 7.04 8.04 42.86
CA SER A 15 5.85 7.18 42.71
C SER A 15 6.28 5.95 41.92
N THR A 16 6.47 4.84 42.62
CA THR A 16 6.63 3.52 42.01
C THR A 16 5.25 2.99 41.63
N SER A 17 4.83 3.25 40.39
CA SER A 17 3.67 2.59 39.79
C SER A 17 4.12 1.29 39.12
N SER A 18 4.14 0.19 39.88
CA SER A 18 4.20 -1.16 39.34
C SER A 18 2.80 -1.59 38.91
N ARG A 19 2.43 -1.30 37.66
CA ARG A 19 1.27 -1.93 37.02
C ARG A 19 1.60 -2.26 35.58
N ALA A 20 1.80 -3.56 35.34
CA ALA A 20 1.99 -4.11 34.01
C ALA A 20 0.76 -3.80 33.13
N PRO A 21 0.92 -3.29 31.89
CA PRO A 21 -0.15 -3.33 30.93
C PRO A 21 -0.22 -4.75 30.37
N GLY A 22 -1.21 -5.52 30.82
CA GLY A 22 -1.60 -6.73 30.13
C GLY A 22 -2.20 -6.34 28.78
N MET A 23 -1.43 -6.47 27.71
CA MET A 23 -1.95 -6.34 26.35
C MET A 23 -2.76 -7.59 26.00
N SER A 24 -4.09 -7.48 26.03
CA SER A 24 -4.98 -8.43 25.38
C SER A 24 -4.90 -8.20 23.87
N ILE A 25 -4.34 -9.15 23.13
CA ILE A 25 -4.40 -9.17 21.67
C ILE A 25 -5.81 -9.63 21.28
N THR A 26 -6.72 -8.69 21.11
CA THR A 26 -7.93 -8.93 20.32
C THR A 26 -7.54 -8.79 18.86
N ARG A 27 -7.48 -9.91 18.13
CA ARG A 27 -7.28 -9.90 16.67
C ARG A 27 -8.50 -9.27 16.01
N THR A 28 -8.48 -7.96 15.83
CA THR A 28 -9.40 -7.28 14.90
C THR A 28 -8.80 -7.42 13.50
N SER A 29 -9.35 -8.34 12.72
CA SER A 29 -9.12 -8.38 11.27
C SER A 29 -9.53 -7.03 10.67
N ALA A 30 -8.66 -6.41 9.88
CA ALA A 30 -9.00 -5.23 9.08
C ALA A 30 -10.20 -5.53 8.17
N PRO A 31 -11.09 -4.57 7.90
CA PRO A 31 -12.18 -4.78 6.96
C PRO A 31 -11.59 -4.97 5.56
N ILE A 32 -11.90 -6.10 4.93
CA ILE A 32 -11.58 -6.34 3.52
C ILE A 32 -12.55 -5.47 2.71
N TYR A 33 -12.06 -4.37 2.15
CA TYR A 33 -12.80 -3.63 1.14
C TYR A 33 -12.75 -4.43 -0.17
N LYS A 34 -13.81 -5.18 -0.46
CA LYS A 34 -14.05 -5.74 -1.79
C LYS A 34 -14.86 -4.74 -2.61
N ALA A 35 -14.43 -4.49 -3.84
CA ALA A 35 -15.14 -3.63 -4.78
C ALA A 35 -16.55 -4.15 -5.07
N GLN A 36 -17.52 -3.24 -5.11
CA GLN A 36 -18.90 -3.55 -5.44
C GLN A 36 -19.00 -3.89 -6.93
N SER A 37 -19.50 -5.07 -7.26
CA SER A 37 -19.80 -5.45 -8.65
C SER A 37 -21.16 -4.89 -9.06
N ILE A 38 -21.16 -3.99 -10.03
CA ILE A 38 -22.36 -3.45 -10.66
C ILE A 38 -22.62 -4.28 -11.93
N HIS A 39 -23.74 -4.97 -12.00
CA HIS A 39 -24.18 -5.63 -13.23
C HIS A 39 -25.34 -4.83 -13.84
N GLY A 40 -25.09 -4.21 -15.00
CA GLY A 40 -26.10 -3.52 -15.80
C GLY A 40 -26.36 -4.30 -17.08
N GLY A 41 -27.56 -4.87 -17.22
CA GLY A 41 -28.01 -5.48 -18.46
C GLY A 41 -28.30 -4.43 -19.53
N ALA A 42 -27.97 -4.71 -20.78
CA ALA A 42 -28.29 -3.87 -21.92
C ALA A 42 -29.82 -3.69 -22.06
N GLY A 43 -30.30 -2.46 -21.90
CA GLY A 43 -31.72 -2.11 -21.86
C GLY A 43 -32.09 -1.44 -20.53
N GLY A 44 -31.67 -0.18 -20.37
CA GLY A 44 -31.65 0.55 -19.10
C GLY A 44 -32.98 0.69 -18.37
N SER A 45 -33.28 -0.24 -17.46
CA SER A 45 -34.38 -0.02 -16.52
C SER A 45 -34.13 -0.44 -15.07
N ARG A 46 -33.09 -1.22 -14.72
CA ARG A 46 -32.82 -1.59 -13.31
C ARG A 46 -31.32 -1.79 -13.04
N VAL A 47 -30.80 -1.10 -12.02
CA VAL A 47 -29.48 -1.36 -11.42
C VAL A 47 -29.71 -2.13 -10.13
N SER A 48 -29.18 -3.36 -10.02
CA SER A 48 -29.17 -4.10 -8.75
C SER A 48 -27.78 -4.05 -8.14
N VAL A 49 -27.71 -3.63 -6.87
CA VAL A 49 -26.51 -3.66 -6.04
C VAL A 49 -26.67 -4.78 -5.01
N SER A 50 -25.79 -5.78 -5.04
CA SER A 50 -25.77 -6.83 -4.02
C SER A 50 -24.69 -6.52 -2.98
N SER A 51 -25.09 -6.30 -1.73
CA SER A 51 -24.18 -6.32 -0.58
C SER A 51 -24.32 -7.65 0.15
N THR A 52 -23.22 -8.40 0.29
CA THR A 52 -23.19 -9.60 1.12
C THR A 52 -22.82 -9.20 2.54
N VAL A 53 -23.82 -9.06 3.40
CA VAL A 53 -23.60 -9.03 4.86
C VAL A 53 -23.82 -10.44 5.36
N ARG A 54 -22.73 -11.14 5.75
CA ARG A 54 -22.85 -12.41 6.45
C ARG A 54 -23.27 -12.13 7.89
N SER A 55 -24.56 -12.19 8.17
CA SER A 55 -25.09 -12.45 9.51
C SER A 55 -25.37 -13.95 9.63
N SER A 56 -24.55 -14.64 10.41
CA SER A 56 -24.81 -16.02 10.82
C SER A 56 -25.83 -16.03 11.95
N LEU A 57 -27.11 -16.28 11.66
CA LEU A 57 -28.03 -16.90 12.62
C LEU A 57 -29.30 -17.39 11.93
N GLY A 58 -29.50 -18.72 11.94
CA GLY A 58 -30.77 -19.36 12.32
C GLY A 58 -32.03 -19.17 11.46
N ALA A 59 -32.48 -20.30 10.91
CA ALA A 59 -33.86 -20.79 10.85
C ALA A 59 -34.86 -20.18 9.84
N GLY A 60 -35.66 -21.08 9.24
CA GLY A 60 -37.01 -20.72 8.79
C GLY A 60 -37.46 -21.27 7.43
N MET A 61 -37.79 -22.57 7.40
CA MET A 61 -39.01 -23.16 6.84
C MET A 61 -39.84 -22.31 5.85
N GLY A 62 -40.05 -22.85 4.64
CA GLY A 62 -40.99 -22.30 3.66
C GLY A 62 -41.46 -23.37 2.67
N ALA A 63 -42.43 -24.18 3.11
CA ALA A 63 -43.23 -25.04 2.25
C ALA A 63 -44.24 -24.20 1.44
N GLY A 64 -44.42 -24.52 0.17
CA GLY A 64 -45.41 -23.90 -0.71
C GLY A 64 -45.91 -24.89 -1.75
N MET A 65 -47.10 -25.46 -1.47
CA MET A 65 -47.91 -26.26 -2.38
C MET A 65 -48.38 -25.47 -3.61
N GLY A 66 -48.58 -26.17 -4.72
CA GLY A 66 -49.37 -25.73 -5.88
C GLY A 66 -49.23 -26.77 -7.00
N ALA A 67 -50.02 -27.85 -7.03
CA ALA A 67 -51.42 -27.96 -7.47
C ALA A 67 -51.61 -27.92 -9.00
N GLY A 68 -52.11 -29.05 -9.55
CA GLY A 68 -52.77 -29.20 -10.86
C GLY A 68 -51.82 -29.43 -12.05
N GLY A 69 -51.74 -30.57 -12.72
CA GLY A 69 -52.69 -31.67 -12.89
C GLY A 69 -53.61 -31.43 -14.09
N PHE A 70 -53.23 -31.91 -15.27
CA PHE A 70 -54.16 -32.29 -16.35
C PHE A 70 -53.56 -33.39 -17.22
N SER A 71 -54.02 -34.62 -16.96
CA SER A 71 -53.81 -35.82 -17.77
C SER A 71 -54.94 -35.93 -18.80
N SER A 72 -54.62 -35.93 -20.09
CA SER A 72 -55.56 -36.35 -21.13
C SER A 72 -55.38 -37.83 -21.40
N SER A 73 -56.31 -38.63 -20.89
CA SER A 73 -56.43 -40.06 -21.18
C SER A 73 -57.00 -40.28 -22.58
N ILE A 74 -56.19 -40.80 -23.50
CA ILE A 74 -56.68 -41.48 -24.71
C ILE A 74 -56.90 -42.94 -24.35
N GLN A 75 -58.17 -43.35 -24.29
CA GLN A 75 -58.53 -44.76 -24.25
C GLN A 75 -58.31 -45.36 -25.64
N VAL A 76 -57.39 -46.31 -25.70
CA VAL A 76 -57.30 -47.32 -26.75
C VAL A 76 -58.37 -48.37 -26.46
N SER A 77 -59.36 -48.50 -27.35
CA SER A 77 -60.16 -49.72 -27.47
C SER A 77 -59.96 -50.24 -28.89
N GLY A 78 -59.30 -51.38 -29.00
CA GLY A 78 -59.23 -52.13 -30.23
C GLY A 78 -60.59 -52.66 -30.63
N ASN A 79 -60.81 -52.79 -31.93
CA ASN A 79 -61.36 -54.00 -32.51
C ASN A 79 -61.02 -54.03 -34.00
N SER A 80 -60.27 -55.06 -34.35
CA SER A 80 -59.94 -55.47 -35.71
C SER A 80 -61.20 -55.99 -36.39
N ALA A 81 -61.60 -55.37 -37.50
CA ALA A 81 -62.42 -55.88 -38.61
C ALA A 81 -63.37 -54.79 -39.14
N ASP A 82 -62.88 -53.92 -40.03
CA ASP A 82 -63.61 -53.53 -41.27
C ASP A 82 -62.75 -52.57 -42.12
N ILE A 83 -61.79 -53.15 -42.82
CA ILE A 83 -60.96 -52.46 -43.83
C ILE A 83 -61.76 -52.43 -45.13
N MET A 84 -62.73 -51.51 -45.26
CA MET A 84 -63.21 -50.98 -46.57
C MET A 84 -64.23 -49.82 -46.50
N GLY A 85 -64.71 -49.42 -45.31
CA GLY A 85 -65.64 -48.28 -45.14
C GLY A 85 -65.03 -46.97 -44.60
N ASN A 86 -63.75 -46.99 -44.19
CA ASN A 86 -63.15 -45.94 -43.36
C ASN A 86 -62.48 -44.79 -44.13
N GLU A 87 -62.11 -44.98 -45.41
CA GLU A 87 -61.45 -43.92 -46.21
C GLU A 87 -62.38 -42.75 -46.52
N LYS A 88 -63.66 -43.02 -46.80
CA LYS A 88 -64.62 -41.96 -47.12
C LYS A 88 -64.97 -41.09 -45.92
N PHE A 89 -65.08 -41.70 -44.74
CA PHE A 89 -65.31 -40.98 -43.48
C PHE A 89 -64.05 -40.23 -43.02
N ALA A 90 -62.86 -40.81 -43.22
CA ALA A 90 -61.59 -40.12 -43.00
C ALA A 90 -61.42 -38.90 -43.93
N MET A 91 -61.78 -39.02 -45.21
CA MET A 91 -61.75 -37.90 -46.17
C MET A 91 -62.79 -36.82 -45.86
N GLN A 92 -63.97 -37.19 -45.37
CA GLN A 92 -64.96 -36.22 -44.89
C GLN A 92 -64.46 -35.47 -43.65
N ASN A 93 -63.89 -36.17 -42.67
CA ASN A 93 -63.33 -35.54 -41.47
C ASN A 93 -62.13 -34.62 -41.80
N LEU A 94 -61.31 -34.99 -42.79
CA LEU A 94 -60.24 -34.13 -43.31
C LEU A 94 -60.79 -32.89 -44.01
N ASN A 95 -61.83 -33.03 -44.83
CA ASN A 95 -62.49 -31.91 -45.49
C ASN A 95 -63.19 -30.98 -44.49
N ASP A 96 -63.85 -31.51 -43.46
CA ASP A 96 -64.47 -30.72 -42.40
C ASP A 96 -63.41 -29.98 -41.57
N ARG A 97 -62.27 -30.63 -41.31
CA ARG A 97 -61.12 -29.98 -40.66
C ARG A 97 -60.51 -28.90 -41.55
N LEU A 98 -60.40 -29.12 -42.86
CA LEU A 98 -59.91 -28.14 -43.82
C LEU A 98 -60.87 -26.95 -43.97
N ALA A 99 -62.19 -27.20 -43.97
CA ALA A 99 -63.20 -26.15 -43.93
C ALA A 99 -63.11 -25.32 -42.65
N SER A 100 -62.98 -25.97 -41.49
CA SER A 100 -62.77 -25.27 -40.21
C SER A 100 -61.46 -24.46 -40.22
N TYR A 101 -60.39 -24.99 -40.81
CA TYR A 101 -59.11 -24.29 -40.94
C TYR A 101 -59.24 -23.07 -41.85
N LEU A 102 -59.90 -23.20 -43.01
CA LEU A 102 -60.16 -22.07 -43.91
C LEU A 102 -61.01 -20.99 -43.24
N ASP A 103 -62.02 -21.37 -42.45
CA ASP A 103 -62.81 -20.41 -41.67
C ASP A 103 -61.98 -19.72 -40.59
N THR A 104 -61.07 -20.44 -39.91
CA THR A 104 -60.14 -19.83 -38.95
C THR A 104 -59.16 -18.87 -39.62
N VAL A 105 -58.59 -19.23 -40.77
CA VAL A 105 -57.69 -18.36 -41.54
C VAL A 105 -58.42 -17.10 -41.98
N ARG A 106 -59.64 -17.23 -42.50
CA ARG A 106 -60.45 -16.09 -42.94
C ARG A 106 -60.83 -15.15 -41.80
N ASN A 107 -61.07 -15.69 -40.60
CA ASN A 107 -61.30 -14.89 -39.40
C ASN A 107 -60.02 -14.18 -38.92
N LEU A 108 -58.87 -14.85 -38.99
CA LEU A 108 -57.57 -14.26 -38.64
C LEU A 108 -57.15 -13.17 -39.64
N GLU A 109 -57.40 -13.35 -40.93
CA GLU A 109 -57.15 -12.32 -41.95
C GLU A 109 -57.97 -11.07 -41.70
N LYS A 110 -59.26 -11.21 -41.37
CA LYS A 110 -60.13 -10.09 -41.00
C LYS A 110 -59.67 -9.40 -39.71
N ALA A 111 -59.23 -10.17 -38.72
CA ALA A 111 -58.71 -9.62 -37.47
C ALA A 111 -57.40 -8.85 -37.69
N ASN A 112 -56.47 -9.38 -38.51
CA ASN A 112 -55.23 -8.71 -38.87
C ASN A 112 -55.49 -7.42 -39.64
N GLN A 113 -56.38 -7.42 -40.63
CA GLN A 113 -56.77 -6.20 -41.34
C GLN A 113 -57.30 -5.12 -40.40
N LYS A 114 -58.12 -5.52 -39.41
CA LYS A 114 -58.65 -4.59 -38.41
C LYS A 114 -57.55 -4.02 -37.52
N LEU A 115 -56.59 -4.86 -37.08
CA LEU A 115 -55.46 -4.43 -36.27
C LEU A 115 -54.53 -3.49 -37.04
N GLU A 116 -54.26 -3.76 -38.32
CA GLU A 116 -53.45 -2.87 -39.17
C GLU A 116 -54.07 -1.48 -39.33
N ILE A 117 -55.39 -1.41 -39.50
CA ILE A 117 -56.11 -0.14 -39.57
C ILE A 117 -56.00 0.61 -38.24
N GLN A 118 -56.16 -0.09 -37.10
CA GLN A 118 -56.02 0.51 -35.77
C GLN A 118 -54.59 1.02 -35.50
N ILE A 119 -53.55 0.30 -35.94
CA ILE A 119 -52.16 0.73 -35.81
C ILE A 119 -51.90 1.97 -36.65
N LYS A 120 -52.37 2.01 -37.91
CA LYS A 120 -52.23 3.19 -38.78
C LYS A 120 -52.95 4.41 -38.19
N GLU A 121 -54.15 4.23 -37.68
CA GLU A 121 -54.92 5.29 -37.04
C GLU A 121 -54.25 5.79 -35.75
N ALA A 122 -53.70 4.88 -34.94
CA ALA A 122 -52.94 5.23 -33.73
C ALA A 122 -51.65 5.99 -34.07
N LEU A 123 -50.92 5.57 -35.11
CA LEU A 123 -49.71 6.26 -35.56
C LEU A 123 -50.02 7.64 -36.13
N GLN A 124 -51.15 7.80 -36.82
CA GLN A 124 -51.57 9.09 -37.38
C GLN A 124 -52.09 10.05 -36.32
N LYS A 125 -52.78 9.53 -35.28
CA LYS A 125 -53.19 10.32 -34.11
C LYS A 125 -52.02 10.67 -33.20
N SER A 126 -51.02 9.79 -33.13
CA SER A 126 -49.76 10.03 -32.44
C SER A 126 -48.84 10.85 -33.36
N GLY A 127 -49.16 12.14 -33.54
CA GLY A 127 -48.28 13.08 -34.25
C GLY A 127 -46.86 13.13 -33.65
N PRO A 128 -45.88 13.73 -34.36
CA PRO A 128 -44.51 13.80 -33.86
C PRO A 128 -44.50 14.50 -32.50
N ASP A 129 -43.98 13.83 -31.47
CA ASP A 129 -43.90 14.35 -30.10
C ASP A 129 -42.85 15.47 -30.05
N PHE A 130 -43.24 16.66 -30.50
CA PHE A 130 -42.40 17.85 -30.48
C PHE A 130 -42.55 18.54 -29.12
N ARG A 131 -41.95 17.94 -28.09
CA ARG A 131 -41.75 18.62 -26.81
C ARG A 131 -40.55 19.55 -26.95
N ASP A 132 -40.78 20.86 -26.93
CA ASP A 132 -39.70 21.86 -27.01
C ASP A 132 -38.86 21.88 -25.72
N TYR A 133 -37.76 21.12 -25.69
CA TYR A 133 -36.81 21.08 -24.57
C TYR A 133 -35.81 22.25 -24.53
N SER A 134 -35.89 23.17 -25.51
CA SER A 134 -34.94 24.29 -25.68
C SER A 134 -34.76 25.15 -24.40
N LYS A 135 -35.82 25.34 -23.60
CA LYS A 135 -35.75 26.10 -22.34
C LYS A 135 -34.87 25.43 -21.27
N TYR A 136 -34.80 24.10 -21.27
CA TYR A 136 -33.97 23.35 -20.34
C TYR A 136 -32.51 23.32 -20.78
N GLN A 137 -32.22 23.51 -22.06
CA GLN A 137 -30.86 23.48 -22.59
C GLN A 137 -29.98 24.58 -21.97
N ALA A 138 -30.50 25.80 -21.86
CA ALA A 138 -29.78 26.91 -21.22
C ALA A 138 -29.46 26.63 -19.72
N ILE A 139 -30.39 25.99 -19.01
CA ILE A 139 -30.20 25.61 -17.59
C ILE A 139 -29.17 24.49 -17.48
N VAL A 140 -29.23 23.49 -18.36
CA VAL A 140 -28.26 22.38 -18.42
C VAL A 140 -26.87 22.89 -18.72
N ASP A 141 -26.73 23.85 -19.64
CA ASP A 141 -25.43 24.42 -19.99
C ASP A 141 -24.86 25.31 -18.87
N ASP A 142 -25.69 26.06 -18.14
CA ASP A 142 -25.27 26.78 -16.93
C ASP A 142 -24.82 25.82 -15.81
N LEU A 143 -25.56 24.72 -15.59
CA LEU A 143 -25.17 23.69 -14.63
C LEU A 143 -23.87 23.00 -15.02
N ARG A 144 -23.68 22.68 -16.30
CA ARG A 144 -22.42 22.12 -16.82
C ARG A 144 -21.25 23.07 -16.59
N LYS A 145 -21.44 24.38 -16.82
CA LYS A 145 -20.42 25.39 -16.56
C LYS A 145 -20.07 25.47 -15.08
N LYS A 146 -21.06 25.48 -14.18
CA LYS A 146 -20.83 25.46 -12.73
C LYS A 146 -20.07 24.22 -12.27
N ILE A 147 -20.41 23.05 -12.81
CA ILE A 147 -19.68 21.80 -12.54
C ILE A 147 -18.23 21.90 -13.02
N PHE A 148 -18.01 22.46 -14.21
CA PHE A 148 -16.68 22.63 -14.77
C PHE A 148 -15.83 23.60 -13.93
N ASP A 149 -16.38 24.76 -13.56
CA ASP A 149 -15.72 25.74 -12.71
C ASP A 149 -15.37 25.13 -11.33
N ALA A 150 -16.32 24.40 -10.73
CA ALA A 150 -16.08 23.68 -9.47
C ALA A 150 -15.00 22.59 -9.60
N ASN A 151 -14.94 21.87 -10.72
CA ASN A 151 -13.89 20.89 -10.97
C ASN A 151 -12.50 21.54 -11.10
N ILE A 152 -12.41 22.70 -11.77
CA ILE A 152 -11.16 23.47 -11.86
C ILE A 152 -10.73 23.94 -10.47
N ASP A 153 -11.66 24.49 -9.69
CA ASP A 153 -11.33 24.98 -8.35
C ASP A 153 -10.95 23.84 -7.40
N ASN A 154 -11.59 22.67 -7.53
CA ASN A 154 -11.18 21.47 -6.81
C ASN A 154 -9.75 21.04 -7.19
N ALA A 155 -9.43 21.00 -8.49
CA ALA A 155 -8.07 20.70 -8.94
C ALA A 155 -7.04 21.72 -8.39
N ARG A 156 -7.37 23.01 -8.36
CA ARG A 156 -6.51 24.04 -7.74
C ARG A 156 -6.33 23.82 -6.24
N LEU A 157 -7.40 23.48 -5.52
CA LEU A 157 -7.33 23.19 -4.08
C LEU A 157 -6.46 21.96 -3.80
N VAL A 158 -6.60 20.89 -4.60
CA VAL A 158 -5.75 19.69 -4.49
C VAL A 158 -4.27 20.05 -4.67
N LEU A 159 -3.94 20.84 -5.69
CA LEU A 159 -2.56 21.30 -5.90
C LEU A 159 -2.04 22.14 -4.74
N ASN A 160 -2.86 23.02 -4.16
CA ASN A 160 -2.48 23.81 -2.99
C ASN A 160 -2.27 22.93 -1.75
N ILE A 161 -3.09 21.89 -1.56
CA ILE A 161 -2.93 20.92 -0.49
C ILE A 161 -1.62 20.16 -0.65
N ASP A 162 -1.32 19.69 -1.86
CA ASP A 162 -0.09 18.95 -2.14
C ASP A 162 1.15 19.85 -1.96
N ASN A 163 1.09 21.11 -2.40
CA ASN A 163 2.16 22.08 -2.15
C ASN A 163 2.37 22.34 -0.64
N ALA A 164 1.28 22.57 0.11
CA ALA A 164 1.36 22.76 1.55
C ALA A 164 1.91 21.52 2.28
N ARG A 165 1.57 20.30 1.81
CA ARG A 165 2.13 19.04 2.33
C ARG A 165 3.62 18.93 2.05
N LEU A 166 4.05 19.19 0.82
CA LEU A 166 5.47 19.16 0.45
C LEU A 166 6.28 20.19 1.25
N ALA A 167 5.75 21.39 1.47
CA ALA A 167 6.38 22.40 2.31
C ALA A 167 6.47 21.96 3.78
N ALA A 168 5.41 21.35 4.31
CA ALA A 168 5.42 20.80 5.67
C ALA A 168 6.44 19.67 5.83
N ASP A 169 6.56 18.78 4.85
CA ASP A 169 7.54 17.70 4.84
C ASP A 169 8.98 18.24 4.74
N ASP A 170 9.22 19.26 3.91
CA ASP A 170 10.53 19.93 3.82
C ASP A 170 10.91 20.58 5.16
N PHE A 171 9.98 21.27 5.83
CA PHE A 171 10.22 21.81 7.17
C PHE A 171 10.43 20.72 8.23
N ARG A 172 9.71 19.60 8.14
CA ARG A 172 9.89 18.46 9.05
C ARG A 172 11.29 17.88 8.93
N VAL A 173 11.76 17.62 7.70
CA VAL A 173 13.12 17.10 7.46
C VAL A 173 14.17 18.08 7.95
N LYS A 174 14.02 19.38 7.67
CA LYS A 174 14.93 20.43 8.17
C LYS A 174 14.96 20.49 9.70
N PHE A 175 13.80 20.40 10.34
CA PHE A 175 13.70 20.38 11.79
C PHE A 175 14.38 19.14 12.39
N GLU A 176 14.17 17.95 11.81
CA GLU A 176 14.82 16.71 12.24
C GLU A 176 16.35 16.79 12.09
N SER A 177 16.85 17.35 10.98
CA SER A 177 18.29 17.55 10.79
C SER A 177 18.89 18.54 11.78
N GLU A 178 18.20 19.66 12.04
CA GLU A 178 18.66 20.68 12.98
C GLU A 178 18.63 20.16 14.42
N LEU A 179 17.59 19.40 14.76
CA LEU A 179 17.48 18.73 16.07
C LEU A 179 18.63 17.75 16.30
N ALA A 180 18.98 16.95 15.29
CA ALA A 180 20.10 16.01 15.37
C ALA A 180 21.44 16.73 15.57
N ILE A 181 21.70 17.81 14.83
CA ILE A 181 22.89 18.65 15.00
C ILE A 181 22.91 19.26 16.40
N ARG A 182 21.78 19.81 16.86
CA ARG A 182 21.65 20.40 18.20
C ARG A 182 21.95 19.38 19.30
N GLN A 183 21.42 18.16 19.19
CA GLN A 183 21.68 17.08 20.14
C GLN A 183 23.16 16.67 20.16
N SER A 184 23.80 16.60 18.98
CA SER A 184 25.25 16.35 18.89
C SER A 184 26.06 17.44 19.61
N VAL A 185 25.75 18.71 19.33
CA VAL A 185 26.44 19.85 19.97
C VAL A 185 26.18 19.89 21.47
N GLU A 186 24.97 19.55 21.93
CA GLU A 186 24.69 19.44 23.37
C GLU A 186 25.48 18.31 24.03
N ALA A 187 25.61 17.16 23.37
CA ALA A 187 26.47 16.07 23.86
C ALA A 187 27.93 16.52 23.94
N ASP A 188 28.44 17.23 22.94
CA ASP A 188 29.80 17.79 22.94
C ASP A 188 30.00 18.80 24.08
N ILE A 189 29.03 19.69 24.33
CA ILE A 189 29.09 20.66 25.45
C ILE A 189 29.13 19.93 26.79
N VAL A 190 28.32 18.88 26.97
CA VAL A 190 28.34 18.07 28.19
C VAL A 190 29.69 17.35 28.34
N GLY A 191 30.24 16.81 27.25
CA GLY A 191 31.57 16.21 27.22
C GLY A 191 32.68 17.21 27.59
N LEU A 192 32.64 18.42 27.04
CA LEU A 192 33.60 19.49 27.36
C LEU A 192 33.49 19.96 28.81
N ARG A 193 32.28 20.03 29.37
CA ARG A 193 32.09 20.34 30.81
C ARG A 193 32.74 19.27 31.68
N LYS A 194 32.53 18.00 31.36
CA LYS A 194 33.19 16.89 32.06
C LYS A 194 34.71 16.98 31.95
N LEU A 195 35.25 17.27 30.75
CA LEU A 195 36.68 17.44 30.56
C LEU A 195 37.24 18.60 31.41
N ILE A 196 36.49 19.71 31.52
CA ILE A 196 36.86 20.83 32.41
C ILE A 196 36.88 20.36 33.88
N ASP A 197 35.89 19.60 34.32
CA ASP A 197 35.86 19.06 35.68
C ASP A 197 37.02 18.09 35.95
N ASP A 198 37.29 17.17 35.01
CA ASP A 198 38.39 16.19 35.09
C ASP A 198 39.77 16.89 35.12
N THR A 199 39.96 17.92 34.28
CA THR A 199 41.19 18.72 34.26
C THR A 199 41.35 19.56 35.51
N ASN A 200 40.27 20.13 36.06
CA ASN A 200 40.30 20.83 37.34
C ASN A 200 40.64 19.89 38.49
N LEU A 201 40.10 18.68 38.51
CA LEU A 201 40.42 17.66 39.51
C LEU A 201 41.90 17.27 39.43
N SER A 202 42.42 17.05 38.23
CA SER A 202 43.85 16.79 38.00
C SER A 202 44.72 17.96 38.49
N ARG A 203 44.33 19.21 38.18
CA ARG A 203 45.00 20.43 38.68
C ARG A 203 45.03 20.47 40.20
N LEU A 204 43.91 20.19 40.87
CA LEU A 204 43.83 20.16 42.33
C LEU A 204 44.71 19.05 42.94
N ASN A 205 44.75 17.87 42.33
CA ASN A 205 45.64 16.78 42.77
C ASN A 205 47.11 17.18 42.67
N LEU A 206 47.52 17.79 41.55
CA LEU A 206 48.89 18.29 41.36
C LEU A 206 49.21 19.44 42.32
N GLU A 207 48.27 20.35 42.57
CA GLU A 207 48.45 21.41 43.59
C GLU A 207 48.65 20.83 44.98
N SER A 208 47.89 19.79 45.35
CA SER A 208 48.07 19.07 46.61
C SER A 208 49.44 18.40 46.67
N GLU A 209 49.87 17.71 45.61
CA GLU A 209 51.20 17.07 45.55
C GLU A 209 52.32 18.09 45.70
N ILE A 210 52.22 19.23 45.00
CA ILE A 210 53.16 20.35 45.15
C ILE A 210 53.22 20.84 46.60
N GLU A 211 52.08 20.99 47.26
CA GLU A 211 52.06 21.46 48.64
C GLU A 211 52.66 20.42 49.60
N THR A 212 52.36 19.13 49.43
CA THR A 212 52.98 18.06 50.21
C THR A 212 54.51 18.04 50.04
N LEU A 213 55.02 18.18 48.80
CA LEU A 213 56.46 18.24 48.53
C LEU A 213 57.12 19.49 49.13
N LYS A 214 56.43 20.63 49.18
CA LYS A 214 56.93 21.83 49.87
C LYS A 214 56.99 21.61 51.38
N GLU A 215 55.97 20.99 51.97
CA GLU A 215 55.97 20.64 53.40
C GLU A 215 57.13 19.70 53.74
N GLU A 216 57.35 18.66 52.92
CA GLU A 216 58.49 17.75 53.03
C GLU A 216 59.83 18.50 52.94
N LEU A 217 59.98 19.43 51.99
CA LEU A 217 61.19 20.24 51.83
C LEU A 217 61.45 21.11 53.06
N ILE A 218 60.42 21.76 53.61
CA ILE A 218 60.51 22.55 54.83
C ILE A 218 60.91 21.66 56.01
N HIS A 219 60.30 20.49 56.13
CA HIS A 219 60.62 19.50 57.17
C HIS A 219 62.08 19.05 57.07
N LEU A 220 62.57 18.72 55.86
CA LEU A 220 63.94 18.30 55.62
C LEU A 220 64.95 19.41 55.95
N LYS A 221 64.66 20.67 55.58
CA LYS A 221 65.49 21.83 55.94
C LYS A 221 65.56 22.04 57.45
N LYS A 222 64.42 21.96 58.14
CA LYS A 222 64.35 22.09 59.60
C LYS A 222 65.13 20.98 60.29
N ASN A 223 65.03 19.74 59.81
CA ASN A 223 65.81 18.62 60.31
C ASN A 223 67.31 18.84 60.12
N HIS A 224 67.72 19.25 58.92
CA HIS A 224 69.13 19.57 58.66
C HIS A 224 69.65 20.71 59.55
N GLU A 225 68.87 21.78 59.74
CA GLU A 225 69.24 22.88 60.63
C GLU A 225 69.39 22.42 62.09
N ASN A 226 68.48 21.56 62.56
CA ASN A 226 68.55 20.95 63.88
C ASN A 226 69.79 20.04 64.01
N GLU A 227 70.08 19.18 63.04
CA GLU A 227 71.27 18.32 63.02
C GLU A 227 72.56 19.15 63.00
N VAL A 228 72.63 20.21 62.20
CA VAL A 228 73.78 21.13 62.16
C VAL A 228 73.93 21.85 63.50
N MET A 229 72.82 22.30 64.11
CA MET A 229 72.86 22.86 65.47
C MET A 229 73.34 21.84 66.50
N GLU A 230 72.87 20.60 66.42
CA GLU A 230 73.29 19.53 67.31
C GLU A 230 74.78 19.22 67.15
N LEU A 231 75.28 19.10 65.91
CA LEU A 231 76.70 18.92 65.61
C LEU A 231 77.52 20.12 66.06
N ARG A 232 77.05 21.36 65.86
CA ARG A 232 77.71 22.57 66.39
C ARG A 232 77.73 22.57 67.91
N ASN A 233 76.66 22.15 68.56
CA ASN A 233 76.61 21.99 70.01
C ASN A 233 77.53 20.86 70.49
N GLN A 234 77.64 19.77 69.75
CA GLN A 234 78.61 18.70 70.02
C GLN A 234 80.04 19.20 69.84
N ILE A 235 80.35 19.98 68.80
CA ILE A 235 81.66 20.62 68.60
C ILE A 235 81.96 21.64 69.70
N ALA A 236 80.98 22.44 70.12
CA ALA A 236 81.13 23.40 71.22
C ALA A 236 81.29 22.72 72.59
N LYS A 237 80.58 21.60 72.82
CA LYS A 237 80.78 20.72 73.98
C LYS A 237 82.10 19.93 73.89
N SER A 238 82.58 19.68 72.67
CA SER A 238 83.88 19.13 72.30
C SER A 238 84.92 20.25 72.11
N GLY A 239 84.85 21.31 72.91
CA GLY A 239 86.06 22.04 73.27
C GLY A 239 87.04 21.02 73.84
N VAL A 240 88.07 20.69 73.08
CA VAL A 240 89.09 19.69 73.44
C VAL A 240 89.86 20.23 74.66
N HIS A 241 89.34 19.89 75.83
CA HIS A 241 90.08 19.77 77.08
C HIS A 241 90.06 18.29 77.43
N VAL A 242 91.18 17.62 77.17
CA VAL A 242 91.39 16.21 77.53
C VAL A 242 91.73 16.18 79.02
N ASP A 243 90.70 16.19 79.86
CA ASP A 243 90.80 15.66 81.21
C ASP A 243 90.13 14.30 81.25
N VAL A 244 90.94 13.33 81.65
CA VAL A 244 90.58 11.93 81.84
C VAL A 244 89.72 11.84 83.10
N ASP A 245 88.42 12.07 82.98
CA ASP A 245 87.47 11.75 84.06
C ASP A 245 86.85 10.39 83.77
N ALA A 246 87.41 9.36 84.41
CA ALA A 246 86.86 8.02 84.44
C ALA A 246 85.59 8.04 85.31
N PRO A 247 84.38 7.89 84.74
CA PRO A 247 83.18 7.79 85.56
C PRO A 247 83.28 6.47 86.31
N LYS A 248 83.13 6.54 87.63
CA LYS A 248 83.06 5.41 88.55
C LYS A 248 82.13 4.34 87.98
N GLY A 249 82.62 3.10 87.97
CA GLY A 249 82.00 1.89 87.43
C GLY A 249 80.50 2.02 87.25
N GLN A 250 80.11 2.35 86.01
CA GLN A 250 78.73 2.26 85.59
C GLN A 250 78.33 0.81 85.76
N ASP A 251 77.31 0.57 86.59
CA ASP A 251 76.92 -0.78 87.00
C ASP A 251 76.61 -1.59 85.73
N LEU A 252 77.54 -2.46 85.33
CA LEU A 252 77.50 -3.21 84.07
C LEU A 252 76.18 -3.98 83.98
N SER A 253 75.61 -4.35 85.13
CA SER A 253 74.28 -4.90 85.32
C SER A 253 73.18 -4.01 84.74
N GLN A 254 73.14 -2.72 85.09
CA GLN A 254 72.14 -1.76 84.59
C GLN A 254 72.30 -1.49 83.10
N ILE A 255 73.52 -1.30 82.59
CA ILE A 255 73.76 -1.09 81.15
C ILE A 255 73.39 -2.33 80.35
N MET A 256 73.78 -3.53 80.79
CA MET A 256 73.41 -4.77 80.12
C MET A 256 71.90 -5.01 80.18
N ALA A 257 71.23 -4.61 81.25
CA ALA A 257 69.76 -4.64 81.34
C ALA A 257 69.11 -3.62 80.40
N GLU A 258 69.67 -2.41 80.27
CA GLU A 258 69.17 -1.36 79.39
C GLU A 258 69.40 -1.69 77.91
N ILE A 259 70.55 -2.27 77.57
CA ILE A 259 70.85 -2.80 76.24
C ILE A 259 69.90 -3.95 75.90
N ARG A 260 69.68 -4.90 76.83
CA ARG A 260 68.66 -5.96 76.64
C ARG A 260 67.28 -5.38 76.45
N ALA A 261 66.87 -4.39 77.26
CA ALA A 261 65.58 -3.73 77.14
C ALA A 261 65.44 -3.02 75.78
N LYS A 262 66.49 -2.35 75.29
CA LYS A 262 66.51 -1.72 73.95
C LYS A 262 66.36 -2.75 72.83
N TYR A 263 67.08 -3.88 72.90
CA TYR A 263 66.95 -4.96 71.91
C TYR A 263 65.58 -5.64 71.98
N GLU A 264 65.03 -5.88 73.17
CA GLU A 264 63.70 -6.45 73.34
C GLU A 264 62.62 -5.51 72.80
N ASN A 265 62.75 -4.20 73.05
CA ASN A 265 61.81 -3.20 72.55
C ASN A 265 61.91 -3.02 71.02
N MET A 266 63.13 -3.09 70.47
CA MET A 266 63.36 -3.07 69.02
C MET A 266 62.84 -4.34 68.34
N ALA A 267 63.01 -5.52 68.95
CA ALA A 267 62.44 -6.77 68.45
C ALA A 267 60.89 -6.75 68.50
N LYS A 268 60.29 -6.21 69.57
CA LYS A 268 58.83 -6.01 69.68
C LYS A 268 58.32 -5.03 68.61
N LYS A 269 58.96 -3.86 68.46
CA LYS A 269 58.61 -2.90 67.40
C LYS A 269 58.71 -3.51 66.01
N ASN A 270 59.80 -4.21 65.70
CA ASN A 270 59.97 -4.84 64.40
C ASN A 270 58.90 -5.93 64.15
N GLN A 271 58.50 -6.68 65.19
CA GLN A 271 57.40 -7.64 65.09
C GLN A 271 56.05 -6.96 64.86
N GLU A 272 55.77 -5.84 65.53
CA GLU A 272 54.55 -5.06 65.34
C GLU A 272 54.50 -4.40 63.96
N GLU A 273 55.60 -3.79 63.51
CA GLU A 273 55.75 -3.21 62.17
C GLU A 273 55.58 -4.26 61.08
N LEU A 274 56.18 -5.45 61.25
CA LEU A 274 56.02 -6.55 60.30
C LEU A 274 54.57 -7.03 60.24
N LYS A 275 53.89 -7.16 61.39
CA LYS A 275 52.46 -7.51 61.43
C LYS A 275 51.59 -6.45 60.76
N ALA A 276 51.80 -5.18 61.07
CA ALA A 276 51.06 -4.08 60.47
C ALA A 276 51.30 -3.99 58.95
N TRP A 277 52.52 -4.25 58.50
CA TRP A 277 52.85 -4.33 57.08
C TRP A 277 52.14 -5.49 56.38
N HIS A 278 52.17 -6.69 56.97
CA HIS A 278 51.45 -7.85 56.43
C HIS A 278 49.93 -7.62 56.40
N GLU A 279 49.37 -7.03 57.46
CA GLU A 279 47.94 -6.75 57.54
C GLU A 279 47.53 -5.71 56.51
N SER A 280 48.33 -4.65 56.33
CA SER A 280 48.16 -3.67 55.25
C SER A 280 48.18 -4.34 53.87
N GLN A 281 49.17 -5.19 53.59
CA GLN A 281 49.26 -5.93 52.33
C GLN A 281 48.06 -6.86 52.08
N ILE A 282 47.60 -7.57 53.11
CA ILE A 282 46.40 -8.41 53.00
C ILE A 282 45.17 -7.54 52.69
N THR A 283 45.01 -6.40 53.35
CA THR A 283 43.88 -5.50 53.07
C THR A 283 43.94 -4.89 51.68
N GLU A 284 45.13 -4.54 51.18
CA GLU A 284 45.34 -4.02 49.83
C GLU A 284 44.99 -5.07 48.78
N VAL A 285 45.53 -6.29 48.92
CA VAL A 285 45.22 -7.41 48.02
C VAL A 285 43.73 -7.76 48.08
N GLN A 286 43.12 -7.79 49.27
CA GLN A 286 41.69 -8.04 49.42
C GLN A 286 40.85 -6.97 48.71
N SER A 287 41.22 -5.69 48.85
CA SER A 287 40.58 -4.57 48.16
C SER A 287 40.68 -4.73 46.64
N GLN A 288 41.88 -4.98 46.12
CA GLN A 288 42.10 -5.22 44.68
C GLN A 288 41.31 -6.42 44.16
N VAL A 289 41.24 -7.52 44.91
CA VAL A 289 40.43 -8.68 44.55
C VAL A 289 38.96 -8.30 44.49
N THR A 290 38.43 -7.57 45.49
CA THR A 290 37.03 -7.14 45.47
C THR A 290 36.73 -6.25 44.26
N GLN A 291 37.56 -5.25 43.97
CA GLN A 291 37.41 -4.37 42.82
C GLN A 291 37.47 -5.14 41.50
N ASN A 292 38.43 -6.05 41.34
CA ASN A 292 38.54 -6.89 40.15
C ASN A 292 37.33 -7.82 39.99
N THR A 293 36.81 -8.40 41.09
CA THR A 293 35.60 -9.24 41.02
C THR A 293 34.35 -8.45 40.66
N GLU A 294 34.24 -7.20 41.11
CA GLU A 294 33.14 -6.30 40.75
C GLU A 294 33.23 -5.88 39.28
N ALA A 295 34.40 -5.46 38.82
CA ALA A 295 34.65 -5.15 37.41
C ALA A 295 34.36 -6.35 36.50
N LEU A 296 34.75 -7.56 36.91
CA LEU A 296 34.50 -8.79 36.15
C LEU A 296 33.00 -9.14 36.13
N LYS A 297 32.26 -8.91 37.22
CA LYS A 297 30.80 -9.05 37.24
C LYS A 297 30.12 -8.04 36.33
N GLY A 298 30.56 -6.77 36.35
CA GLY A 298 30.07 -5.72 35.46
C GLY A 298 30.25 -6.08 33.98
N ALA A 299 31.47 -6.46 33.60
CA ALA A 299 31.77 -6.92 32.25
C ALA A 299 30.94 -8.15 31.84
N HIS A 300 30.69 -9.08 32.78
CA HIS A 300 29.82 -10.23 32.52
C HIS A 300 28.37 -9.83 32.27
N THR A 301 27.82 -8.89 33.06
CA THR A 301 26.46 -8.38 32.84
C THR A 301 26.34 -7.66 31.50
N GLU A 302 27.30 -6.83 31.14
CA GLU A 302 27.34 -6.14 29.84
C GLU A 302 27.41 -7.15 28.68
N LEU A 303 28.25 -8.18 28.79
CA LEU A 303 28.31 -9.27 27.80
C LEU A 303 26.95 -9.96 27.64
N THR A 304 26.26 -10.25 28.74
CA THR A 304 24.94 -10.90 28.69
C THR A 304 23.86 -9.99 28.08
N ASP A 305 23.90 -8.69 28.38
CA ASP A 305 22.97 -7.72 27.81
C ASP A 305 23.21 -7.54 26.31
N LEU A 306 24.47 -7.42 25.88
CA LEU A 306 24.84 -7.36 24.46
C LEU A 306 24.41 -8.63 23.72
N ARG A 307 24.59 -9.81 24.31
CA ARG A 307 24.09 -11.07 23.72
C ARG A 307 22.57 -11.07 23.57
N ARG A 308 21.83 -10.57 24.56
CA ARG A 308 20.38 -10.46 24.49
C ARG A 308 19.94 -9.46 23.41
N GLN A 309 20.65 -8.34 23.26
CA GLN A 309 20.40 -7.37 22.20
C GLN A 309 20.65 -7.98 20.82
N ILE A 310 21.76 -8.71 20.62
CA ILE A 310 22.04 -9.42 19.36
C ILE A 310 20.91 -10.39 19.03
N GLN A 311 20.49 -11.23 19.97
CA GLN A 311 19.38 -12.17 19.73
C GLN A 311 18.07 -11.45 19.39
N THR A 312 17.78 -10.33 20.05
CA THR A 312 16.58 -9.53 19.76
C THR A 312 16.62 -8.96 18.34
N LEU A 313 17.78 -8.41 17.93
CA LEU A 313 17.99 -7.88 16.59
C LEU A 313 17.96 -8.99 15.52
N GLU A 314 18.48 -10.17 15.81
CA GLU A 314 18.38 -11.33 14.91
C GLU A 314 16.93 -11.77 14.69
N ILE A 315 16.12 -11.82 15.76
CA ILE A 315 14.69 -12.13 15.67
C ILE A 315 13.96 -11.05 14.87
N GLU A 316 14.25 -9.77 15.12
CA GLU A 316 13.66 -8.67 14.38
C GLU A 316 14.01 -8.77 12.89
N LEU A 317 15.28 -9.02 12.56
CA LEU A 317 15.75 -9.19 11.20
C LEU A 317 15.05 -10.37 10.50
N GLU A 318 14.89 -11.51 11.17
CA GLU A 318 14.19 -12.66 10.62
C GLU A 318 12.68 -12.36 10.43
N SER A 319 12.06 -11.64 11.36
CA SER A 319 10.67 -11.21 11.23
C SER A 319 10.49 -10.27 10.02
N GLN A 320 11.40 -9.33 9.79
CA GLN A 320 11.38 -8.42 8.65
C GLN A 320 11.61 -9.17 7.33
N ARG A 321 12.49 -10.18 7.29
CA ARG A 321 12.65 -11.07 6.14
C ARG A 321 11.36 -11.83 5.83
N SER A 322 10.68 -12.36 6.85
CA SER A 322 9.40 -13.05 6.67
C SER A 322 8.31 -12.11 6.14
N LEU A 323 8.26 -10.87 6.64
CA LEU A 323 7.32 -9.84 6.17
C LEU A 323 7.60 -9.49 4.70
N LYS A 324 8.87 -9.23 4.36
CA LYS A 324 9.29 -8.97 2.97
C LYS A 324 8.87 -10.12 2.04
N ALA A 325 9.14 -11.37 2.41
CA ALA A 325 8.76 -12.53 1.61
C ALA A 325 7.24 -12.62 1.42
N SER A 326 6.45 -12.32 2.46
CA SER A 326 5.00 -12.29 2.35
C SER A 326 4.49 -11.19 1.42
N LEU A 327 5.07 -9.98 1.49
CA LEU A 327 4.70 -8.86 0.63
C LEU A 327 5.06 -9.14 -0.83
N GLU A 328 6.26 -9.66 -1.09
CA GLU A 328 6.66 -10.09 -2.44
C GLU A 328 5.76 -11.21 -2.97
N GLY A 329 5.30 -12.13 -2.10
CA GLY A 329 4.31 -13.14 -2.46
C GLY A 329 2.98 -12.52 -2.88
N THR A 330 2.45 -11.58 -2.07
CA THR A 330 1.20 -10.88 -2.41
C THR A 330 1.32 -10.06 -3.69
N LEU A 331 2.47 -9.43 -3.93
CA LEU A 331 2.73 -8.68 -5.16
C LEU A 331 2.66 -9.61 -6.38
N ARG A 332 3.39 -10.73 -6.37
CA ARG A 332 3.35 -11.72 -7.45
C ARG A 332 1.94 -12.26 -7.68
N ASP A 333 1.20 -12.57 -6.62
CA ASP A 333 -0.19 -13.03 -6.73
C ASP A 333 -1.09 -11.97 -7.38
N THR A 334 -0.92 -10.69 -7.03
CA THR A 334 -1.69 -9.61 -7.67
C THR A 334 -1.30 -9.41 -9.14
N GLU A 335 -0.01 -9.43 -9.46
CA GLU A 335 0.48 -9.34 -10.84
C GLU A 335 -0.05 -10.48 -11.69
N LEU A 336 -0.02 -11.73 -11.18
CA LEU A 336 -0.59 -12.88 -11.88
C LEU A 336 -2.09 -12.73 -12.13
N ARG A 337 -2.86 -12.24 -11.15
CA ARG A 337 -4.29 -11.99 -11.33
C ARG A 337 -4.57 -10.93 -12.39
N TYR A 338 -3.83 -9.82 -12.37
CA TYR A 338 -3.97 -8.77 -13.38
C TYR A 338 -3.56 -9.26 -14.76
N ASN A 339 -2.49 -10.06 -14.87
CA ASN A 339 -2.10 -10.67 -16.15
C ASN A 339 -3.20 -11.59 -16.68
N MET A 340 -3.81 -12.43 -15.85
CA MET A 340 -4.95 -13.28 -16.25
C MET A 340 -6.16 -12.45 -16.70
N GLU A 341 -6.46 -11.34 -16.01
CA GLU A 341 -7.55 -10.44 -16.40
C GLU A 341 -7.27 -9.76 -17.74
N ILE A 342 -6.03 -9.31 -17.97
CA ILE A 342 -5.59 -8.73 -19.24
C ILE A 342 -5.66 -9.77 -20.37
N GLU A 343 -5.22 -11.00 -20.14
CA GLU A 343 -5.32 -12.09 -21.12
C GLU A 343 -6.79 -12.38 -21.46
N SER A 344 -7.67 -12.41 -20.46
CA SER A 344 -9.11 -12.61 -20.69
C SER A 344 -9.72 -11.47 -21.51
N LEU A 345 -9.37 -10.21 -21.21
CA LEU A 345 -9.85 -9.05 -21.95
C LEU A 345 -9.30 -9.04 -23.38
N ASN A 346 -8.02 -9.39 -23.57
CA ASN A 346 -7.43 -9.54 -24.91
C ASN A 346 -8.13 -10.64 -25.71
N SER A 347 -8.45 -11.77 -25.11
CA SER A 347 -9.23 -12.83 -25.77
C SER A 347 -10.63 -12.35 -26.19
N LEU A 348 -11.29 -11.52 -25.37
CA LEU A 348 -12.58 -10.94 -25.71
C LEU A 348 -12.47 -9.93 -26.86
N ILE A 349 -11.45 -9.08 -26.83
CA ILE A 349 -11.17 -8.11 -27.90
C ILE A 349 -10.93 -8.84 -29.22
N LEU A 350 -10.08 -9.87 -29.23
CA LEU A 350 -9.80 -10.67 -30.42
C LEU A 350 -11.07 -11.35 -30.96
N GLY A 351 -11.95 -11.84 -30.08
CA GLY A 351 -13.25 -12.40 -30.47
C GLY A 351 -14.15 -11.36 -31.14
N LEU A 352 -14.29 -10.17 -30.53
CA LEU A 352 -15.08 -9.08 -31.10
C LEU A 352 -14.51 -8.55 -32.42
N GLU A 353 -13.18 -8.47 -32.54
CA GLU A 353 -12.51 -8.09 -33.79
C GLU A 353 -12.80 -9.12 -34.88
N ALA A 354 -12.75 -10.42 -34.56
CA ALA A 354 -13.10 -11.49 -35.50
C ALA A 354 -14.57 -11.37 -35.96
N GLU A 355 -15.52 -11.18 -35.04
CA GLU A 355 -16.92 -10.97 -35.37
C GLU A 355 -17.14 -9.74 -36.27
N LEU A 356 -16.44 -8.62 -35.98
CA LEU A 356 -16.51 -7.40 -36.79
C LEU A 356 -15.98 -7.64 -38.21
N THR A 357 -14.86 -8.34 -38.35
CA THR A 357 -14.33 -8.71 -39.67
C THR A 357 -15.28 -9.63 -40.44
N GLN A 358 -15.91 -10.59 -39.76
CA GLN A 358 -16.91 -11.47 -40.36
C GLN A 358 -18.14 -10.68 -40.84
N LEU A 359 -18.66 -9.74 -40.04
CA LEU A 359 -19.78 -8.89 -40.43
C LEU A 359 -19.42 -8.00 -41.63
N ARG A 360 -18.21 -7.43 -41.68
CA ARG A 360 -17.73 -6.67 -42.83
C ARG A 360 -17.69 -7.53 -44.10
N ASN A 361 -17.17 -8.75 -44.01
CA ASN A 361 -17.14 -9.68 -45.13
C ASN A 361 -18.56 -10.04 -45.59
N ASN A 362 -19.48 -10.30 -44.65
CA ASN A 362 -20.88 -10.59 -44.97
C ASN A 362 -21.56 -9.42 -45.69
N ILE A 363 -21.34 -8.18 -45.22
CA ILE A 363 -21.86 -6.96 -45.87
C ILE A 363 -21.29 -6.83 -47.28
N GLN A 364 -19.99 -7.07 -47.46
CA GLN A 364 -19.36 -7.03 -48.77
C GLN A 364 -19.95 -8.07 -49.73
N MET A 365 -20.14 -9.31 -49.27
CA MET A 365 -20.80 -10.37 -50.07
C MET A 365 -22.23 -10.01 -50.43
N GLN A 366 -23.02 -9.53 -49.46
CA GLN A 366 -24.39 -9.06 -49.73
C GLN A 366 -24.41 -7.92 -50.75
N THR A 367 -23.47 -6.98 -50.66
CA THR A 367 -23.36 -5.87 -51.61
C THR A 367 -23.08 -6.38 -53.02
N GLN A 368 -22.17 -7.34 -53.17
CA GLN A 368 -21.89 -7.99 -54.45
C GLN A 368 -23.10 -8.76 -55.01
N ASP A 369 -23.84 -9.47 -54.14
CA ASP A 369 -25.06 -10.17 -54.54
C ASP A 369 -26.14 -9.18 -54.99
N TYR A 370 -26.31 -8.06 -54.29
CA TYR A 370 -27.23 -6.98 -54.66
C TYR A 370 -26.86 -6.34 -56.01
N GLU A 371 -25.58 -6.07 -56.26
CA GLU A 371 -25.10 -5.58 -57.55
C GLU A 371 -25.39 -6.58 -58.68
N SER A 372 -25.16 -7.88 -58.43
CA SER A 372 -25.46 -8.93 -59.41
C SER A 372 -26.96 -9.00 -59.73
N LEU A 373 -27.81 -8.89 -58.72
CA LEU A 373 -29.27 -8.91 -58.86
C LEU A 373 -29.77 -7.65 -59.57
N LEU A 374 -29.20 -6.49 -59.26
CA LEU A 374 -29.48 -5.24 -59.96
C LEU A 374 -29.11 -5.34 -61.44
N ASN A 375 -27.95 -5.90 -61.76
CA ASN A 375 -27.54 -6.12 -63.14
C ASN A 375 -28.50 -7.04 -63.90
N ILE A 376 -28.97 -8.14 -63.28
CA ILE A 376 -29.98 -9.02 -63.87
C ILE A 376 -31.30 -8.27 -64.06
N LYS A 377 -31.74 -7.51 -63.05
CA LYS A 377 -32.96 -6.69 -63.12
C LYS A 377 -32.89 -5.70 -64.29
N MET A 378 -31.78 -5.00 -64.45
CA MET A 378 -31.58 -4.05 -65.56
C MET A 378 -31.65 -4.75 -66.93
N LYS A 379 -31.08 -5.95 -67.06
CA LYS A 379 -31.20 -6.75 -68.30
C LYS A 379 -32.64 -7.15 -68.59
N LEU A 380 -33.36 -7.65 -67.59
CA LEU A 380 -34.77 -8.01 -67.72
C LEU A 380 -35.66 -6.80 -68.05
N GLU A 381 -35.40 -5.63 -67.46
CA GLU A 381 -36.10 -4.39 -67.78
C GLU A 381 -35.89 -3.98 -69.25
N ALA A 382 -34.67 -4.15 -69.78
CA ALA A 382 -34.37 -3.94 -71.19
C ALA A 382 -35.11 -4.94 -72.10
N GLU A 383 -35.14 -6.23 -71.74
CA GLU A 383 -35.91 -7.26 -72.46
C GLU A 383 -37.42 -6.93 -72.46
N ILE A 384 -37.99 -6.52 -71.32
CA ILE A 384 -39.40 -6.09 -71.26
C ILE A 384 -39.66 -4.86 -72.13
N ALA A 385 -38.74 -3.89 -72.15
CA ALA A 385 -38.86 -2.71 -73.01
C ALA A 385 -38.89 -3.09 -74.50
N THR A 386 -37.99 -3.98 -74.93
CA THR A 386 -37.99 -4.49 -76.31
C THR A 386 -39.26 -5.28 -76.63
N TYR A 387 -39.75 -6.12 -75.71
CA TYR A 387 -41.03 -6.82 -75.89
C TYR A 387 -42.21 -5.86 -76.01
N ARG A 388 -42.28 -4.80 -75.20
CA ARG A 388 -43.33 -3.77 -75.32
C ARG A 388 -43.28 -3.07 -76.67
N ARG A 389 -42.09 -2.70 -77.14
CA ARG A 389 -41.90 -2.06 -78.45
C ARG A 389 -42.39 -2.93 -79.61
N LEU A 390 -42.15 -4.24 -79.55
CA LEU A 390 -42.67 -5.22 -80.52
C LEU A 390 -44.20 -5.36 -80.46
N LEU A 391 -44.80 -5.28 -79.27
CA LEU A 391 -46.26 -5.36 -79.08
C LEU A 391 -47.00 -4.09 -79.50
N ASP A 392 -46.40 -2.90 -79.32
CA ASP A 392 -46.99 -1.60 -79.67
C ASP A 392 -46.95 -1.31 -81.19
N GLY A 393 -46.33 -2.19 -81.99
CA GLY A 393 -46.38 -2.14 -83.46
C GLY A 393 -45.45 -1.09 -84.09
N GLU A 394 -44.42 -0.62 -83.38
CA GLU A 394 -43.35 0.17 -84.01
C GLU A 394 -42.49 -0.72 -84.93
N ASP A 395 -42.23 -0.25 -86.16
CA ASP A 395 -41.42 -0.95 -87.16
C ASP A 395 -40.00 -1.24 -86.63
N PHE A 396 -39.74 -2.50 -86.26
CA PHE A 396 -38.44 -2.95 -85.75
C PHE A 396 -37.39 -2.94 -86.87
N ARG A 397 -36.61 -1.87 -86.99
CA ARG A 397 -35.46 -1.79 -87.91
C ARG A 397 -34.23 -2.41 -87.26
N ILE A 398 -33.52 -3.26 -87.99
CA ILE A 398 -32.31 -4.00 -87.54
C ILE A 398 -31.20 -3.05 -87.01
N GLN A 399 -31.22 -1.77 -87.40
CA GLN A 399 -30.34 -0.73 -86.86
C GLN A 399 -30.48 -0.50 -85.35
N ASP A 400 -31.69 -0.63 -84.79
CA ASP A 400 -31.97 -0.25 -83.39
C ASP A 400 -31.38 -1.24 -82.37
N ALA A 401 -31.30 -2.53 -82.74
CA ALA A 401 -30.64 -3.57 -81.93
C ALA A 401 -29.12 -3.37 -81.83
N LEU A 402 -28.52 -2.63 -82.77
CA LEU A 402 -27.08 -2.34 -82.79
C LEU A 402 -26.72 -1.09 -81.98
N GLU A 403 -27.67 -0.15 -81.80
CA GLU A 403 -27.49 1.06 -80.98
C GLU A 403 -27.65 0.79 -79.47
N GLU A 404 -28.60 -0.07 -79.06
CA GLU A 404 -28.78 -0.45 -77.65
C GLU A 404 -27.56 -1.21 -77.07
N GLN A 405 -26.82 -1.95 -77.90
CA GLN A 405 -25.61 -2.64 -77.44
C GLN A 405 -24.44 -1.67 -77.18
N LYS A 406 -24.48 -0.45 -77.75
CA LYS A 406 -23.44 0.58 -77.62
C LYS A 406 -23.68 1.54 -76.44
N THR A 407 -24.94 1.75 -76.05
CA THR A 407 -25.30 2.63 -74.91
C THR A 407 -25.14 1.97 -73.53
N VAL A 408 -25.03 0.63 -73.48
CA VAL A 408 -24.76 -0.12 -72.24
C VAL A 408 -23.28 -0.06 -71.80
N VAL A 409 -22.39 0.50 -72.65
CA VAL A 409 -20.98 0.70 -72.28
C VAL A 409 -20.81 2.01 -71.47
N GLN A 410 -20.71 1.84 -70.15
CA GLN A 410 -20.05 2.72 -69.17
C GLN A 410 -20.66 4.11 -68.91
N LYS A 411 -21.67 4.18 -68.02
CA LYS A 411 -21.76 5.30 -67.07
C LYS A 411 -21.01 4.93 -65.80
N THR A 412 -19.70 5.15 -65.79
CA THR A 412 -18.86 4.97 -64.60
C THR A 412 -19.06 6.16 -63.66
N LYS A 413 -19.77 5.95 -62.55
CA LYS A 413 -19.79 6.91 -61.43
C LYS A 413 -18.52 6.73 -60.62
N VAL A 414 -17.65 7.73 -60.61
CA VAL A 414 -16.45 7.73 -59.76
C VAL A 414 -16.79 8.45 -58.46
N MET A 415 -16.84 7.70 -57.35
CA MET A 415 -16.94 8.25 -55.99
C MET A 415 -15.54 8.43 -55.41
N THR A 416 -15.16 9.68 -55.17
CA THR A 416 -13.90 10.00 -54.48
C THR A 416 -14.22 10.32 -53.03
N VAL A 417 -13.76 9.47 -52.12
CA VAL A 417 -13.91 9.67 -50.67
C VAL A 417 -12.61 10.24 -50.12
N THR A 418 -12.66 11.47 -49.59
CA THR A 418 -11.51 12.07 -48.90
C THR A 418 -11.75 11.99 -47.39
N GLN A 419 -10.81 11.36 -46.69
CA GLN A 419 -10.86 11.14 -45.26
C GLN A 419 -9.66 11.84 -44.60
N THR A 420 -9.94 12.67 -43.59
CA THR A 420 -8.88 13.32 -42.80
C THR A 420 -8.72 12.59 -41.47
N LEU A 421 -7.49 12.12 -41.22
CA LEU A 421 -7.10 11.35 -40.05
C LEU A 421 -6.20 12.21 -39.16
N VAL A 422 -6.54 12.30 -37.88
CA VAL A 422 -5.67 12.86 -36.84
C VAL A 422 -5.55 11.78 -35.74
N ASP A 423 -4.32 11.40 -35.39
CA ASP A 423 -4.01 10.35 -34.40
C ASP A 423 -4.75 9.01 -34.62
N GLY A 424 -4.87 8.58 -35.88
CA GLY A 424 -5.47 7.29 -36.25
C GLY A 424 -7.00 7.22 -36.10
N LYS A 425 -7.68 8.33 -35.76
CA LYS A 425 -9.15 8.43 -35.73
C LYS A 425 -9.66 9.39 -36.80
N VAL A 426 -10.79 9.01 -37.40
CA VAL A 426 -11.44 9.73 -38.49
C VAL A 426 -12.25 10.89 -37.92
N VAL A 427 -11.86 12.12 -38.23
CA VAL A 427 -12.50 13.34 -37.67
C VAL A 427 -13.47 13.98 -38.66
N SER A 428 -13.27 13.80 -39.97
CA SER A 428 -14.28 14.15 -40.98
C SER A 428 -14.15 13.29 -42.24
N SER A 429 -15.30 13.01 -42.87
CA SER A 429 -15.41 12.26 -44.12
C SER A 429 -16.32 13.04 -45.06
N SER A 430 -15.83 13.33 -46.26
CA SER A 430 -16.61 13.99 -47.33
C SER A 430 -16.62 13.11 -48.57
N THR A 431 -17.79 12.92 -49.16
CA THR A 431 -18.01 12.08 -50.34
C THR A 431 -18.50 12.94 -51.49
N GLU A 432 -17.71 13.03 -52.56
CA GLU A 432 -18.10 13.74 -53.79
C GLU A 432 -18.31 12.72 -54.91
N THR A 433 -19.47 12.78 -55.56
CA THR A 433 -19.86 11.85 -56.62
C THR A 433 -19.90 12.62 -57.94
N LYS A 434 -19.09 12.22 -58.92
CA LYS A 434 -19.13 12.79 -60.26
C LYS A 434 -19.61 11.74 -61.26
N ASP A 435 -20.67 12.10 -61.98
CA ASP A 435 -21.24 11.30 -63.06
C ASP A 435 -20.50 11.66 -64.36
N TYR A 436 -19.87 10.67 -65.00
CA TYR A 436 -19.21 10.81 -66.32
C TYR A 436 -20.01 10.08 -67.42
#